data_AF-A0A7C1K9Q8-F1
#
_entry.id   AF-A0A7C1K9Q8-F1
#
_cell.length_a   1.000
_cell.length_b   1.000
_cell.length_c   1.000
_cell.angle_alpha   90.00
_cell.angle_beta   90.00
_cell.angle_gamma   90.00
#
_symmetry.space_group_name_H-M   'P 1'
#
loop_
_entity.id
_entity.type
_entity.pdbx_description
1 polymer ?
#
loop_
_entity_poly.entity_id
_entity_poly.type
_entity_poly.pdbx_seq_one_letter_code
_entity_poly.pdbx_strand_id
1 'polypeptide(L)'
;NLVRGRITQAWPEPVTSNNLVQAEVPVEGVDLYVTNFHVASDPVRKCYQASASVVAGNKSEKQITTQVKFYGPDGVQSKQVTLAPNGQVSLTFTFEAPCKEGTYSLRVTINETRAIEETNYANNEARCTYRVIGLPEGECNHPSDSWTVEYTCYDICCDDEGNCSCCQPYKVEVSYSQRIKTTVNLDTGFGGVNKIFEGYPWAEPFGKYGNEIRDKHYTKAGYMVYLEVRTDYWTDWETKVPSCPCVSAFGGKGEGPKEVEVRFPFKVHAGPGKELIDRIFLVPEKPRGSWQNTWKLPACSGYFGEKLPSAAWYPVFVPDKNTPDGDYFVTVIVHPHGFTHEEGGGFLDAAERVCQTIKVPIRIRGVMWDDFAPGKG
;
A
#
# COMPACT_ATOMS: atom_id res chain seq x y z
N ASN A 1 -8.56 41.65 32.49
CA ASN A 1 -9.86 41.63 31.80
C ASN A 1 -10.72 40.55 32.41
N LEU A 2 -11.68 40.92 33.26
CA LEU A 2 -12.61 39.99 33.90
C LEU A 2 -13.63 39.49 32.87
N VAL A 3 -13.73 38.17 32.71
CA VAL A 3 -14.67 37.51 31.79
C VAL A 3 -16.10 37.68 32.34
N ARG A 4 -17.03 38.16 31.50
CA ARG A 4 -18.45 38.30 31.83
C ARG A 4 -19.22 37.07 31.32
N GLY A 5 -19.54 36.14 32.21
CA GLY A 5 -20.53 35.09 31.93
C GLY A 5 -21.96 35.65 31.96
N ARG A 6 -22.84 35.13 31.08
CA ARG A 6 -24.27 35.49 31.05
C ARG A 6 -25.07 34.47 31.85
N ILE A 7 -25.64 34.89 32.97
CA ILE A 7 -26.56 34.07 33.78
C ILE A 7 -27.97 34.25 33.19
N THR A 8 -28.51 33.21 32.56
CA THR A 8 -29.94 33.14 32.22
C THR A 8 -30.72 32.68 33.43
N GLN A 9 -31.16 33.66 34.22
CA GLN A 9 -32.28 33.64 35.18
C GLN A 9 -32.42 32.40 36.09
N ALA A 10 -32.03 32.56 37.36
CA ALA A 10 -32.48 31.70 38.45
C ALA A 10 -33.61 32.39 39.22
N TRP A 11 -34.77 31.75 39.31
CA TRP A 11 -35.77 32.11 40.30
C TRP A 11 -35.40 31.43 41.62
N PRO A 12 -35.22 32.17 42.73
CA PRO A 12 -34.87 31.54 43.99
C PRO A 12 -36.08 30.80 44.57
N GLU A 13 -35.98 29.48 44.70
CA GLU A 13 -36.81 28.74 45.64
C GLU A 13 -36.24 28.88 47.06
N PRO A 14 -37.08 28.94 48.11
CA PRO A 14 -36.69 29.27 49.48
C PRO A 14 -35.85 28.19 50.20
N VAL A 15 -35.59 27.05 49.55
CA VAL A 15 -34.76 25.98 50.12
C VAL A 15 -33.31 26.21 49.71
N THR A 16 -32.52 26.80 50.60
CA THR A 16 -31.13 27.21 50.31
C THR A 16 -30.13 26.05 50.19
N SER A 17 -30.57 24.80 50.33
CA SER A 17 -29.70 23.62 50.38
C SER A 17 -29.57 22.83 49.06
N ASN A 18 -30.28 23.20 47.99
CA ASN A 18 -30.25 22.47 46.71
C ASN A 18 -29.85 23.33 45.48
N ASN A 19 -29.44 24.59 45.68
CA ASN A 19 -29.02 25.47 44.60
C ASN A 19 -27.56 25.19 44.17
N LEU A 20 -27.30 24.00 43.64
CA LEU A 20 -26.08 23.70 42.91
C LEU A 20 -26.23 24.19 41.47
N VAL A 21 -25.77 25.40 41.21
CA VAL A 21 -25.62 25.89 39.84
C VAL A 21 -24.31 25.34 39.29
N GLN A 22 -24.38 24.27 38.50
CA GLN A 22 -23.28 23.87 37.63
C GLN A 22 -23.23 24.84 36.46
N ALA A 23 -22.43 25.89 36.62
CA ALA A 23 -22.05 26.74 35.50
C ALA A 23 -20.84 26.10 34.81
N GLU A 24 -21.04 25.52 33.63
CA GLU A 24 -19.94 25.25 32.72
C GLU A 24 -19.40 26.60 32.25
N VAL A 25 -18.26 27.02 32.80
CA VAL A 25 -17.53 28.18 32.29
C VAL A 25 -16.77 27.69 31.06
N PRO A 26 -17.11 28.13 29.83
CA PRO A 26 -16.27 27.83 28.69
C PRO A 26 -14.91 28.46 28.97
N VAL A 27 -13.87 27.63 28.97
CA VAL A 27 -12.50 28.13 29.03
C VAL A 27 -12.28 28.85 27.71
N GLU A 28 -12.48 30.17 27.69
CA GLU A 28 -12.16 31.01 26.54
C GLU A 28 -10.66 30.87 26.27
N GLY A 29 -10.32 30.10 25.23
CA GLY A 29 -8.93 29.90 24.84
C GLY A 29 -8.81 29.03 23.60
N VAL A 30 -7.68 29.18 22.91
CA VAL A 30 -7.35 28.34 21.76
C VAL A 30 -6.83 26.99 22.28
N ASP A 31 -7.23 25.90 21.63
CA ASP A 31 -6.69 24.54 21.88
C ASP A 31 -6.57 23.83 20.52
N LEU A 32 -5.37 23.81 19.98
CA LEU A 32 -5.00 23.16 18.73
C LEU A 32 -4.41 21.80 19.03
N TYR A 33 -4.61 20.85 18.12
CA TYR A 33 -4.12 19.50 18.34
C TYR A 33 -3.77 18.77 17.05
N VAL A 34 -2.94 17.74 17.20
CA VAL A 34 -2.66 16.74 16.15
C VAL A 34 -2.97 15.34 16.67
N THR A 35 -3.65 14.54 15.86
CA THR A 35 -4.08 13.16 16.21
C THR A 35 -4.02 12.25 15.00
N ASN A 36 -4.22 10.94 15.21
CA ASN A 36 -4.26 9.92 14.16
C ASN A 36 -3.02 9.92 13.25
N PHE A 37 -1.85 10.19 13.81
CA PHE A 37 -0.61 10.27 13.04
C PHE A 37 -0.07 8.86 12.74
N HIS A 38 -0.01 8.51 11.46
CA HIS A 38 0.49 7.21 11.00
C HIS A 38 1.09 7.30 9.61
N VAL A 39 1.98 6.36 9.27
CA VAL A 39 2.45 6.16 7.90
C VAL A 39 1.38 5.37 7.14
N ALA A 40 1.03 5.82 5.94
CA ALA A 40 -0.04 5.22 5.14
C ALA A 40 0.23 3.75 4.76
N SER A 41 1.50 3.37 4.69
CA SER A 41 1.96 2.00 4.46
C SER A 41 3.17 1.69 5.34
N ASP A 42 3.04 0.78 6.30
CA ASP A 42 4.14 0.23 7.11
C ASP A 42 4.16 -1.30 6.95
N PRO A 43 5.28 -1.93 6.53
CA PRO A 43 6.61 -1.35 6.29
C PRO A 43 6.74 -0.48 5.04
N VAL A 44 7.71 0.44 5.07
CA VAL A 44 8.17 1.28 3.95
C VAL A 44 9.48 0.70 3.38
N ARG A 45 9.75 0.89 2.09
CA ARG A 45 10.97 0.39 1.45
C ARG A 45 12.12 1.39 1.58
N LYS A 46 13.35 0.87 1.66
CA LYS A 46 14.55 1.72 1.64
C LYS A 46 14.61 2.55 0.36
N CYS A 47 14.96 3.83 0.48
CA CYS A 47 15.04 4.79 -0.64
C CYS A 47 13.72 4.95 -1.43
N TYR A 48 12.55 4.82 -0.79
CA TYR A 48 11.25 4.91 -1.47
C TYR A 48 10.42 6.06 -0.93
N GLN A 49 9.69 6.74 -1.82
CA GLN A 49 8.75 7.78 -1.41
C GLN A 49 7.52 7.16 -0.74
N ALA A 50 7.23 7.59 0.47
CA ALA A 50 6.08 7.18 1.26
C ALA A 50 5.27 8.40 1.69
N SER A 51 4.13 8.16 2.33
CA SER A 51 3.30 9.23 2.88
C SER A 51 2.87 8.95 4.31
N ALA A 52 2.72 10.03 5.07
CA ALA A 52 2.16 10.00 6.42
C ALA A 52 0.91 10.86 6.47
N SER A 53 -0.10 10.38 7.20
CA SER A 53 -1.37 11.07 7.42
C SER A 53 -1.49 11.51 8.86
N VAL A 54 -2.02 12.72 9.08
CA VAL A 54 -2.31 13.30 10.40
C VAL A 54 -3.60 14.09 10.34
N VAL A 55 -4.34 14.12 11.43
CA VAL A 55 -5.49 15.03 11.61
C VAL A 55 -5.05 16.20 12.48
N ALA A 56 -5.13 17.42 11.93
CA ALA A 56 -4.97 18.66 12.69
C ALA A 56 -6.34 19.22 13.05
N GLY A 57 -6.52 19.69 14.28
CA GLY A 57 -7.82 20.20 14.73
C GLY A 57 -7.72 21.35 15.72
N ASN A 58 -8.87 21.96 15.97
CA ASN A 58 -9.07 23.12 16.82
C ASN A 58 -10.33 22.90 17.68
N LYS A 59 -10.20 22.94 19.01
CA LYS A 59 -11.31 22.81 19.98
C LYS A 59 -11.87 24.15 20.45
N SER A 60 -11.40 25.26 19.89
CA SER A 60 -11.90 26.59 20.23
C SER A 60 -13.05 27.02 19.33
N GLU A 61 -13.79 28.04 19.77
CA GLU A 61 -14.88 28.64 19.01
C GLU A 61 -14.42 29.65 17.94
N LYS A 62 -13.10 29.85 17.79
CA LYS A 62 -12.53 30.81 16.83
C LYS A 62 -11.94 30.07 15.65
N GLN A 63 -12.07 30.64 14.46
CA GLN A 63 -11.30 30.19 13.30
C GLN A 63 -9.84 30.59 13.48
N ILE A 64 -8.92 29.66 13.25
CA ILE A 64 -7.49 29.87 13.47
C ILE A 64 -6.72 29.44 12.22
N THR A 65 -5.80 30.29 11.75
CA THR A 65 -4.82 29.95 10.72
C THR A 65 -3.45 29.78 11.37
N THR A 66 -2.83 28.62 11.18
CA THR A 66 -1.55 28.26 11.80
C THR A 66 -0.71 27.37 10.88
N GLN A 67 0.49 26.98 11.32
CA GLN A 67 1.36 26.04 10.61
C GLN A 67 1.41 24.69 11.30
N VAL A 68 1.31 23.63 10.49
CA VAL A 68 1.64 22.25 10.87
C VAL A 68 3.00 21.90 10.27
N LYS A 69 3.93 21.44 11.11
CA LYS A 69 5.26 21.01 10.68
C LYS A 69 5.42 19.51 10.82
N PHE A 70 5.87 18.88 9.75
CA PHE A 70 6.23 17.47 9.69
C PHE A 70 7.75 17.33 9.66
N TYR A 71 8.27 16.48 10.55
CA TYR A 71 9.68 16.15 10.68
C TYR A 71 9.89 14.73 10.13
N GLY A 72 10.36 14.68 8.89
CA GLY A 72 10.66 13.45 8.17
C GLY A 72 12.15 13.17 8.04
N PRO A 73 12.53 12.00 7.50
CA PRO A 73 13.91 11.64 7.21
C PRO A 73 14.59 12.55 6.17
N ASP A 74 13.81 13.17 5.30
CA ASP A 74 14.24 14.08 4.23
C ASP A 74 14.20 15.56 4.64
N GLY A 75 13.87 15.85 5.90
CA GLY A 75 13.88 17.19 6.46
C GLY A 75 12.53 17.64 7.01
N VAL A 76 12.32 18.96 7.05
CA VAL A 76 11.12 19.56 7.65
C VAL A 76 10.22 20.12 6.56
N GLN A 77 8.96 19.70 6.58
CA GLN A 77 7.90 20.23 5.72
C GLN A 77 6.92 21.05 6.55
N SER A 78 6.41 22.15 6.01
CA SER A 78 5.45 23.02 6.69
C SER A 78 4.23 23.24 5.81
N LYS A 79 3.03 23.11 6.39
CA LYS A 79 1.77 23.43 5.72
C LYS A 79 1.01 24.47 6.55
N GLN A 80 0.58 25.54 5.90
CA GLN A 80 -0.37 26.47 6.51
C GLN A 80 -1.76 25.84 6.44
N VAL A 81 -2.49 25.88 7.56
CA VAL A 81 -3.83 25.32 7.69
C VAL A 81 -4.74 26.34 8.33
N THR A 82 -5.99 26.38 7.87
CA THR A 82 -7.06 27.16 8.47
C THR A 82 -8.08 26.20 9.06
N LEU A 83 -8.24 26.24 10.37
CA LEU A 83 -9.10 25.36 11.14
C LEU A 83 -10.34 26.13 11.57
N ALA A 84 -11.51 25.63 11.17
CA ALA A 84 -12.79 26.17 11.60
C ALA A 84 -12.97 26.03 13.13
N PRO A 85 -13.89 26.79 13.75
CA PRO A 85 -14.32 26.55 15.12
C PRO A 85 -14.72 25.09 15.32
N ASN A 86 -14.18 24.42 16.34
CA ASN A 86 -14.42 22.99 16.61
C ASN A 86 -14.15 22.05 15.41
N GLY A 87 -13.35 22.50 14.44
CA GLY A 87 -13.09 21.82 13.18
C GLY A 87 -11.78 21.04 13.15
N GLN A 88 -11.67 20.15 12.17
CA GLN A 88 -10.46 19.37 11.90
C GLN A 88 -10.22 19.21 10.40
N VAL A 89 -8.96 18.99 10.02
CA VAL A 89 -8.51 18.79 8.65
C VAL A 89 -7.50 17.64 8.61
N SER A 90 -7.70 16.69 7.69
CA SER A 90 -6.72 15.65 7.40
C SER A 90 -5.62 16.20 6.48
N LEU A 91 -4.37 15.94 6.84
CA LEU A 91 -3.19 16.37 6.11
C LEU A 91 -2.35 15.15 5.75
N THR A 92 -1.86 15.14 4.51
CA THR A 92 -0.90 14.14 4.03
C THR A 92 0.45 14.79 3.77
N PHE A 93 1.53 14.18 4.24
CA PHE A 93 2.91 14.55 3.94
C PHE A 93 3.58 13.43 3.15
N THR A 94 4.46 13.76 2.22
CA THR A 94 5.23 12.80 1.42
C THR A 94 6.68 12.87 1.85
N PHE A 95 7.37 11.74 2.04
CA PHE A 95 8.77 11.71 2.45
C PHE A 95 9.55 10.58 1.80
N GLU A 96 10.86 10.72 1.64
CA GLU A 96 11.72 9.62 1.19
C GLU A 96 12.22 8.79 2.37
N ALA A 97 11.88 7.50 2.40
CA ALA A 97 12.38 6.62 3.43
C ALA A 97 13.91 6.41 3.32
N PRO A 98 14.64 6.35 4.45
CA PRO A 98 16.08 6.14 4.48
C PRO A 98 16.53 4.92 3.68
N CYS A 99 17.73 4.99 3.09
CA CYS A 99 18.32 3.87 2.37
C CYS A 99 18.89 2.76 3.27
N LYS A 100 18.76 2.90 4.58
CA LYS A 100 19.19 1.93 5.58
C LYS A 100 17.96 1.28 6.21
N GLU A 101 18.04 -0.03 6.40
CA GLU A 101 16.97 -0.81 7.03
C GLU A 101 16.94 -0.53 8.54
N GLY A 102 15.74 -0.56 9.12
CA GLY A 102 15.54 -0.31 10.56
C GLY A 102 14.21 0.35 10.89
N THR A 103 13.98 0.64 12.17
CA THR A 103 12.79 1.36 12.63
C THR A 103 13.12 2.85 12.77
N TYR A 104 12.27 3.70 12.21
CA TYR A 104 12.42 5.15 12.17
C TYR A 104 11.24 5.83 12.85
N SER A 105 11.49 6.99 13.45
CA SER A 105 10.45 7.80 14.11
C SER A 105 10.18 9.07 13.31
N LEU A 106 8.89 9.37 13.15
CA LEU A 106 8.42 10.63 12.59
C LEU A 106 7.79 11.47 13.70
N ARG A 107 7.80 12.79 13.51
CA ARG A 107 7.17 13.74 14.43
C ARG A 107 6.38 14.78 13.66
N VAL A 108 5.22 15.16 14.18
CA VAL A 108 4.41 16.26 13.64
C VAL A 108 3.99 17.20 14.76
N THR A 109 3.98 18.50 14.46
CA THR A 109 3.68 19.55 15.44
C THR A 109 2.73 20.60 14.85
N ILE A 110 1.93 21.23 15.70
CA ILE A 110 1.11 22.40 15.37
C ILE A 110 1.41 23.55 16.34
N ASN A 111 1.50 24.77 15.84
CA ASN A 111 1.86 25.96 16.64
C ASN A 111 3.14 25.78 17.48
N GLU A 112 4.18 25.15 16.91
CA GLU A 112 5.42 24.85 17.63
C GLU A 112 6.14 26.10 18.18
N THR A 113 6.03 27.24 17.48
CA THR A 113 6.60 28.52 17.93
C THR A 113 5.83 29.17 19.07
N ARG A 114 4.66 28.61 19.43
CA ARG A 114 3.73 29.17 20.42
C ARG A 114 3.35 30.63 20.13
N ALA A 115 3.22 30.96 18.85
CA ALA A 115 2.78 32.29 18.41
C ALA A 115 1.30 32.54 18.75
N ILE A 116 0.53 31.46 18.89
CA ILE A 116 -0.85 31.48 19.40
C ILE A 116 -0.82 31.00 20.86
N GLU A 117 -1.43 31.76 21.75
CA GLU A 117 -1.60 31.37 23.16
C GLU A 117 -2.68 30.29 23.28
N GLU A 118 -2.35 29.16 23.89
CA GLU A 118 -3.23 28.00 24.01
C GLU A 118 -3.43 27.58 25.46
N THR A 119 -4.59 26.98 25.72
CA THR A 119 -4.94 26.43 27.03
C THR A 119 -4.26 25.09 27.29
N ASN A 120 -3.91 24.36 26.22
CA ASN A 120 -3.22 23.09 26.28
C ASN A 120 -2.19 23.03 25.15
N TYR A 121 -0.92 22.80 25.50
CA TYR A 121 0.16 22.59 24.53
C TYR A 121 0.57 21.11 24.42
N ALA A 122 0.03 20.23 25.27
CA ALA A 122 0.48 18.84 25.38
C ALA A 122 -0.02 17.96 24.22
N ASN A 123 -1.07 18.40 23.53
CA ASN A 123 -1.70 17.77 22.36
C ASN A 123 -1.22 18.35 21.03
N ASN A 124 -0.25 19.28 21.06
CA ASN A 124 0.31 19.92 19.87
C ASN A 124 1.35 19.08 19.14
N GLU A 125 1.77 17.94 19.70
CA GLU A 125 2.76 17.05 19.11
C GLU A 125 2.23 15.62 19.04
N ALA A 126 2.49 14.94 17.93
CA ALA A 126 2.29 13.51 17.78
C ALA A 126 3.53 12.86 17.16
N ARG A 127 3.75 11.59 17.51
CA ARG A 127 4.85 10.77 17.00
C ARG A 127 4.32 9.43 16.51
N CYS A 128 4.97 8.88 15.50
CA CYS A 128 4.76 7.51 15.08
C CYS A 128 6.09 6.87 14.70
N THR A 129 6.11 5.55 14.60
CA THR A 129 7.25 4.77 14.11
C THR A 129 6.84 3.98 12.88
N TYR A 130 7.80 3.72 11.99
CA TYR A 130 7.62 2.86 10.83
C TYR A 130 8.89 2.05 10.58
N ARG A 131 8.74 0.90 9.93
CA ARG A 131 9.85 0.01 9.57
C ARG A 131 10.28 0.29 8.14
N VAL A 132 11.58 0.46 7.93
CA VAL A 132 12.22 0.44 6.62
C VAL A 132 12.79 -0.93 6.36
N ILE A 133 12.30 -1.57 5.30
CA ILE A 133 12.75 -2.89 4.86
C ILE A 133 13.54 -2.80 3.55
N GLY A 134 14.46 -3.74 3.37
CA GLY A 134 15.10 -4.01 2.08
C GLY A 134 14.14 -4.69 1.11
N LEU A 135 14.63 -4.97 -0.11
CA LEU A 135 13.99 -5.97 -0.96
C LEU A 135 14.54 -7.34 -0.56
N PRO A 136 13.78 -8.42 -0.70
CA PRO A 136 14.43 -9.68 -1.02
C PRO A 136 15.12 -9.50 -2.38
N GLU A 137 16.44 -9.54 -2.37
CA GLU A 137 17.22 -9.72 -3.59
C GLU A 137 17.09 -11.18 -4.02
N GLY A 138 16.57 -11.41 -5.22
CA GLY A 138 16.55 -12.74 -5.83
C GLY A 138 15.33 -12.97 -6.71
N GLU A 139 15.51 -13.83 -7.71
CA GLU A 139 14.38 -14.54 -8.31
C GLU A 139 13.86 -15.54 -7.29
N CYS A 140 12.55 -15.61 -7.12
CA CYS A 140 11.90 -16.59 -6.26
C CYS A 140 11.12 -17.56 -7.15
N ASN A 141 11.59 -18.81 -7.23
CA ASN A 141 11.09 -19.85 -8.12
C ASN A 141 10.53 -21.04 -7.34
N HIS A 142 9.66 -20.76 -6.38
CA HIS A 142 9.01 -21.77 -5.53
C HIS A 142 7.48 -21.66 -5.62
N PRO A 143 6.88 -21.99 -6.79
CA PRO A 143 5.47 -21.73 -7.05
C PRO A 143 4.53 -22.71 -6.33
N SER A 144 5.06 -23.74 -5.69
CA SER A 144 4.28 -24.75 -4.98
C SER A 144 5.11 -25.36 -3.89
N ASP A 145 4.43 -25.77 -2.82
CA ASP A 145 5.02 -26.49 -1.70
C ASP A 145 4.10 -27.62 -1.25
N SER A 146 4.67 -28.61 -0.58
CA SER A 146 3.92 -29.69 0.05
C SER A 146 4.60 -30.13 1.34
N TRP A 147 3.81 -30.31 2.39
CA TRP A 147 4.30 -30.69 3.70
C TRP A 147 3.36 -31.71 4.34
N THR A 148 3.86 -32.44 5.34
CA THR A 148 3.06 -33.39 6.10
C THR A 148 2.97 -32.95 7.55
N VAL A 149 1.77 -33.04 8.11
CA VAL A 149 1.49 -32.75 9.50
C VAL A 149 0.99 -34.03 10.16
N GLU A 150 1.51 -34.32 11.34
CA GLU A 150 0.99 -35.37 12.19
C GLU A 150 -0.06 -34.80 13.17
N TYR A 151 -1.30 -35.25 13.04
CA TYR A 151 -2.40 -34.95 13.95
C TYR A 151 -2.41 -35.96 15.11
N THR A 152 -2.73 -35.46 16.31
CA THR A 152 -3.09 -36.34 17.43
C THR A 152 -4.61 -36.37 17.55
N CYS A 153 -5.21 -37.45 17.06
CA CYS A 153 -6.62 -37.76 17.21
C CYS A 153 -6.87 -38.53 18.52
N TYR A 154 -8.12 -38.57 18.98
CA TYR A 154 -8.53 -39.42 20.10
C TYR A 154 -9.78 -40.21 19.74
N ASP A 155 -9.88 -41.44 20.23
CA ASP A 155 -11.14 -42.19 20.20
C ASP A 155 -12.13 -41.66 21.25
N ILE A 156 -13.44 -41.82 20.96
CA ILE A 156 -14.50 -41.61 21.96
C ILE A 156 -14.73 -42.92 22.69
N CYS A 157 -14.48 -42.93 23.99
CA CYS A 157 -14.89 -44.00 24.90
C CYS A 157 -16.07 -43.52 25.74
N CYS A 158 -17.13 -44.33 25.85
CA CYS A 158 -18.25 -44.06 26.74
C CYS A 158 -18.24 -45.05 27.91
N ASP A 159 -18.57 -44.59 29.11
CA ASP A 159 -18.81 -45.47 30.25
C ASP A 159 -20.21 -46.12 30.17
N ASP A 160 -20.49 -47.05 31.10
CA ASP A 160 -21.78 -47.77 31.18
C ASP A 160 -22.98 -46.85 31.46
N GLU A 161 -22.73 -45.61 31.88
CA GLU A 161 -23.73 -44.58 32.17
C GLU A 161 -23.99 -43.67 30.95
N GLY A 162 -23.24 -43.86 29.85
CA GLY A 162 -23.35 -43.11 28.61
C GLY A 162 -22.53 -41.82 28.57
N ASN A 163 -21.65 -41.57 29.55
CA ASN A 163 -20.75 -40.43 29.53
C ASN A 163 -19.55 -40.73 28.61
N CYS A 164 -19.44 -39.98 27.52
CA CYS A 164 -18.40 -40.16 26.52
C CYS A 164 -17.25 -39.17 26.70
N SER A 165 -16.00 -39.65 26.63
CA SER A 165 -14.78 -38.84 26.73
C SER A 165 -13.68 -39.30 25.75
N CYS A 166 -12.69 -38.44 25.54
CA CYS A 166 -11.54 -38.70 24.66
C CYS A 166 -10.51 -39.54 25.43
N CYS A 167 -10.20 -40.75 24.97
CA CYS A 167 -9.49 -41.74 25.79
C CYS A 167 -8.14 -42.19 25.21
N GLN A 168 -8.12 -42.68 23.96
CA GLN A 168 -6.93 -43.27 23.35
C GLN A 168 -6.39 -42.37 22.23
N PRO A 169 -5.20 -41.77 22.38
CA PRO A 169 -4.60 -40.98 21.33
C PRO A 169 -4.06 -41.88 20.21
N TYR A 170 -4.28 -41.49 18.96
CA TYR A 170 -3.63 -42.09 17.80
C TYR A 170 -3.16 -41.00 16.83
N LYS A 171 -2.15 -41.33 16.03
CA LYS A 171 -1.53 -40.40 15.10
C LYS A 171 -2.11 -40.55 13.71
N VAL A 172 -2.43 -39.42 13.09
CA VAL A 172 -2.89 -39.36 11.70
C VAL A 172 -2.01 -38.40 10.94
N GLU A 173 -1.26 -38.91 9.97
CA GLU A 173 -0.49 -38.07 9.06
C GLU A 173 -1.38 -37.56 7.94
N VAL A 174 -1.30 -36.26 7.69
CA VAL A 174 -2.01 -35.60 6.59
C VAL A 174 -1.03 -34.80 5.77
N SER A 175 -0.96 -35.11 4.47
CA SER A 175 -0.15 -34.35 3.52
C SER A 175 -0.96 -33.24 2.87
N TYR A 176 -0.43 -32.03 2.97
CA TYR A 176 -0.98 -30.79 2.44
C TYR A 176 -0.19 -30.30 1.24
N SER A 177 -0.82 -29.44 0.47
CA SER A 177 -0.19 -28.76 -0.64
C SER A 177 -0.70 -27.34 -0.79
N GLN A 178 0.16 -26.48 -1.32
CA GLN A 178 -0.16 -25.13 -1.71
C GLN A 178 0.52 -24.76 -3.02
N ARG A 179 -0.06 -23.81 -3.75
CA ARG A 179 0.50 -23.31 -4.99
C ARG A 179 0.04 -21.91 -5.31
N ILE A 180 0.87 -21.21 -6.08
CA ILE A 180 0.53 -19.96 -6.74
C ILE A 180 0.61 -20.14 -8.25
N LYS A 181 -0.44 -19.68 -8.93
CA LYS A 181 -0.42 -19.50 -10.38
C LYS A 181 -0.40 -18.01 -10.68
N THR A 182 0.65 -17.56 -11.36
CA THR A 182 0.77 -16.18 -11.82
C THR A 182 0.62 -16.11 -13.33
N THR A 183 -0.23 -15.21 -13.82
CA THR A 183 -0.41 -14.91 -15.24
C THR A 183 -0.09 -13.45 -15.46
N VAL A 184 0.79 -13.15 -16.42
CA VAL A 184 1.14 -11.77 -16.77
C VAL A 184 0.59 -11.48 -18.17
N ASN A 185 -0.15 -10.39 -18.30
CA ASN A 185 -0.60 -9.85 -19.57
C ASN A 185 0.14 -8.54 -19.82
N LEU A 186 1.03 -8.55 -20.81
CA LEU A 186 1.71 -7.37 -21.32
C LEU A 186 1.14 -7.06 -22.69
N ASP A 187 0.65 -5.84 -22.86
CA ASP A 187 0.03 -5.38 -24.09
C ASP A 187 0.63 -4.04 -24.50
N THR A 188 1.35 -4.03 -25.62
CA THR A 188 1.98 -2.84 -26.19
C THR A 188 1.03 -2.00 -27.06
N GLY A 189 -0.24 -2.40 -27.19
CA GLY A 189 -1.32 -1.49 -27.56
C GLY A 189 -1.61 -1.30 -29.05
N PHE A 190 -1.34 -2.27 -29.92
CA PHE A 190 -1.80 -2.21 -31.32
C PHE A 190 -3.09 -2.99 -31.56
N GLY A 191 -4.23 -2.29 -31.42
CA GLY A 191 -5.54 -2.76 -31.88
C GLY A 191 -6.64 -2.68 -30.81
N GLY A 192 -7.47 -1.62 -30.86
CA GLY A 192 -8.66 -1.47 -30.01
C GLY A 192 -8.87 -0.04 -29.52
N VAL A 193 -9.40 0.10 -28.31
CA VAL A 193 -9.67 1.38 -27.60
C VAL A 193 -8.44 2.31 -27.52
N ASN A 194 -7.25 1.77 -27.79
CA ASN A 194 -5.96 2.47 -27.79
C ASN A 194 -5.69 3.39 -29.00
N LYS A 195 -6.58 3.45 -30.01
CA LYS A 195 -6.50 4.48 -31.08
C LYS A 195 -6.50 5.92 -30.55
N ILE A 196 -7.03 6.13 -29.35
CA ILE A 196 -7.09 7.44 -28.68
C ILE A 196 -5.69 7.95 -28.30
N PHE A 197 -4.68 7.06 -28.24
CA PHE A 197 -3.33 7.37 -27.77
C PHE A 197 -2.28 7.54 -28.89
N GLU A 198 -2.68 7.54 -30.16
CA GLU A 198 -1.83 7.87 -31.32
C GLU A 198 -1.47 9.37 -31.39
N GLY A 199 -2.07 10.23 -30.54
CA GLY A 199 -1.97 11.68 -30.59
C GLY A 199 -1.02 12.36 -29.59
N TYR A 200 0.09 11.73 -29.18
CA TYR A 200 1.05 12.37 -28.26
C TYR A 200 2.14 13.17 -28.99
N PRO A 201 2.50 14.39 -28.53
CA PRO A 201 3.23 15.41 -29.29
C PRO A 201 4.70 15.12 -29.65
N TRP A 202 5.21 13.95 -29.26
CA TRP A 202 6.55 13.47 -29.59
C TRP A 202 6.53 12.03 -30.12
N ALA A 203 5.39 11.37 -30.16
CA ALA A 203 5.22 10.19 -30.97
C ALA A 203 5.00 10.70 -32.40
N GLU A 204 6.02 10.67 -33.25
CA GLU A 204 5.74 10.86 -34.68
C GLU A 204 4.65 9.86 -35.09
N PRO A 205 3.69 10.26 -35.94
CA PRO A 205 2.82 9.29 -36.60
C PRO A 205 3.73 8.21 -37.19
N PHE A 206 3.42 6.93 -36.98
CA PHE A 206 4.20 5.75 -37.42
C PHE A 206 4.28 5.58 -38.95
N GLY A 207 4.31 6.69 -39.71
CA GLY A 207 4.40 6.76 -41.15
C GLY A 207 5.27 5.64 -41.71
N LYS A 208 4.60 4.78 -42.50
CA LYS A 208 5.11 3.60 -43.23
C LYS A 208 5.23 2.25 -42.50
N TYR A 209 5.22 2.16 -41.16
CA TYR A 209 5.45 0.90 -40.43
C TYR A 209 4.26 0.35 -39.62
N GLY A 210 3.09 1.01 -39.67
CA GLY A 210 1.92 0.66 -38.85
C GLY A 210 1.35 -0.76 -39.02
N ASN A 211 1.79 -1.52 -40.03
CA ASN A 211 1.34 -2.90 -40.26
C ASN A 211 2.28 -3.96 -39.66
N GLU A 212 3.52 -3.60 -39.27
CA GLU A 212 4.52 -4.55 -38.73
C GLU A 212 4.37 -4.77 -37.21
N ILE A 213 3.60 -3.92 -36.54
CA ILE A 213 3.43 -3.92 -35.09
C ILE A 213 2.06 -4.50 -34.72
N ARG A 214 1.88 -5.82 -34.95
CA ARG A 214 0.71 -6.58 -34.46
C ARG A 214 1.08 -7.60 -33.37
N ASP A 215 2.34 -7.65 -32.97
CA ASP A 215 2.81 -8.50 -31.88
C ASP A 215 2.65 -7.75 -30.55
N LYS A 216 1.98 -8.39 -29.58
CA LYS A 216 1.66 -7.83 -28.25
C LYS A 216 2.89 -7.50 -27.41
N HIS A 217 4.08 -7.95 -27.83
CA HIS A 217 5.35 -7.69 -27.14
C HIS A 217 6.25 -6.69 -27.88
N TYR A 218 5.77 -6.02 -28.92
CA TYR A 218 6.55 -5.03 -29.67
C TYR A 218 6.09 -3.59 -29.34
N THR A 219 7.01 -2.72 -28.93
CA THR A 219 6.75 -1.29 -28.70
C THR A 219 7.91 -0.42 -29.21
N LYS A 220 7.74 0.91 -29.15
CA LYS A 220 8.84 1.87 -29.30
C LYS A 220 9.13 2.58 -27.99
N ALA A 221 10.35 3.12 -27.86
CA ALA A 221 10.67 4.01 -26.75
C ALA A 221 9.71 5.22 -26.73
N GLY A 222 9.22 5.60 -25.56
CA GLY A 222 8.23 6.67 -25.42
C GLY A 222 6.75 6.28 -25.62
N TYR A 223 6.44 5.00 -25.89
CA TYR A 223 5.06 4.51 -26.03
C TYR A 223 4.54 3.82 -24.77
N MET A 224 3.22 3.92 -24.56
CA MET A 224 2.55 3.30 -23.43
C MET A 224 2.48 1.78 -23.59
N VAL A 225 2.73 1.07 -22.50
CA VAL A 225 2.62 -0.38 -22.40
C VAL A 225 1.73 -0.71 -21.20
N TYR A 226 0.70 -1.51 -21.43
CA TYR A 226 -0.17 -2.02 -20.38
C TYR A 226 0.43 -3.27 -19.75
N LEU A 227 0.37 -3.35 -18.43
CA LEU A 227 0.79 -4.51 -17.66
C LEU A 227 -0.25 -4.86 -16.61
N GLU A 228 -0.73 -6.09 -16.66
CA GLU A 228 -1.62 -6.67 -15.66
C GLU A 228 -1.06 -8.01 -15.19
N VAL A 229 -1.05 -8.22 -13.88
CA VAL A 229 -0.63 -9.49 -13.29
C VAL A 229 -1.82 -10.08 -12.54
N ARG A 230 -2.16 -11.34 -12.80
CA ARG A 230 -3.18 -12.08 -12.06
C ARG A 230 -2.50 -13.16 -11.23
N THR A 231 -2.87 -13.23 -9.97
CA THR A 231 -2.40 -14.27 -9.04
C THR A 231 -3.58 -15.08 -8.54
N ASP A 232 -3.42 -16.40 -8.54
CA ASP A 232 -4.38 -17.37 -8.04
C ASP A 232 -3.67 -18.32 -7.07
N TYR A 233 -3.87 -18.10 -5.78
CA TYR A 233 -3.35 -18.91 -4.68
C TYR A 233 -4.36 -19.99 -4.32
N TRP A 234 -3.88 -21.21 -4.15
CA TRP A 234 -4.67 -22.36 -3.79
C TRP A 234 -3.96 -23.22 -2.75
N THR A 235 -4.75 -23.85 -1.87
CA THR A 235 -4.30 -24.80 -0.86
C THR A 235 -5.42 -25.80 -0.54
N ASP A 236 -5.06 -27.01 -0.15
CA ASP A 236 -6.00 -28.04 0.33
C ASP A 236 -6.09 -28.13 1.86
N TRP A 237 -5.47 -27.19 2.58
CA TRP A 237 -5.34 -27.30 4.03
C TRP A 237 -6.68 -27.33 4.75
N GLU A 238 -7.64 -26.49 4.36
CA GLU A 238 -8.97 -26.40 4.99
C GLU A 238 -9.81 -27.66 4.77
N THR A 239 -9.53 -28.41 3.70
CA THR A 239 -10.36 -29.54 3.28
C THR A 239 -9.85 -30.89 3.76
N LYS A 240 -8.58 -30.98 4.14
CA LYS A 240 -7.94 -32.22 4.60
C LYS A 240 -7.78 -32.32 6.12
N VAL A 241 -8.22 -31.31 6.89
CA VAL A 241 -8.21 -31.40 8.36
C VAL A 241 -8.99 -32.64 8.81
N PRO A 242 -8.40 -33.57 9.60
CA PRO A 242 -9.10 -34.75 10.09
C PRO A 242 -10.33 -34.38 10.93
N SER A 243 -11.45 -35.06 10.68
CA SER A 243 -12.69 -34.88 11.43
C SER A 243 -12.76 -35.70 12.73
N CYS A 244 -11.62 -36.21 13.22
CA CYS A 244 -11.60 -37.06 14.40
C CYS A 244 -12.03 -36.28 15.67
N PRO A 245 -12.68 -36.95 16.64
CA PRO A 245 -13.15 -36.29 17.85
C PRO A 245 -11.98 -35.80 18.72
N CYS A 246 -12.24 -34.72 19.46
CA CYS A 246 -11.31 -34.12 20.42
C CYS A 246 -9.96 -33.66 19.85
N VAL A 247 -9.91 -33.37 18.55
CA VAL A 247 -8.73 -32.80 17.90
C VAL A 247 -8.46 -31.41 18.44
N SER A 248 -7.22 -31.18 18.86
CA SER A 248 -6.68 -29.84 19.02
C SER A 248 -6.76 -29.15 17.67
N ALA A 249 -7.51 -28.05 17.56
CA ALA A 249 -7.59 -27.28 16.32
C ALA A 249 -6.17 -26.95 15.85
N PHE A 250 -5.81 -27.50 14.70
CA PHE A 250 -4.56 -27.22 14.02
C PHE A 250 -4.92 -26.35 12.82
N GLY A 251 -4.52 -25.08 12.83
CA GLY A 251 -4.82 -24.18 11.72
C GLY A 251 -4.36 -22.74 11.95
N GLY A 252 -3.61 -22.23 10.98
CA GLY A 252 -3.31 -20.81 10.85
C GLY A 252 -4.27 -20.12 9.88
N LYS A 253 -3.99 -18.86 9.56
CA LYS A 253 -4.72 -18.13 8.52
C LYS A 253 -3.92 -18.15 7.22
N GLY A 254 -4.48 -18.76 6.18
CA GLY A 254 -3.92 -18.72 4.83
C GLY A 254 -4.22 -17.39 4.17
N GLU A 255 -3.19 -16.73 3.64
CA GLU A 255 -3.34 -15.48 2.89
C GLU A 255 -2.61 -15.58 1.55
N GLY A 256 -3.28 -15.11 0.48
CA GLY A 256 -2.70 -14.98 -0.84
C GLY A 256 -1.62 -13.89 -0.90
N PRO A 257 -1.14 -13.54 -2.10
CA PRO A 257 -0.07 -12.55 -2.23
C PRO A 257 -0.44 -11.19 -1.64
N LYS A 258 0.53 -10.57 -0.97
CA LYS A 258 0.41 -9.20 -0.44
C LYS A 258 1.15 -8.18 -1.29
N GLU A 259 2.11 -8.64 -2.08
CA GLU A 259 2.99 -7.78 -2.87
C GLU A 259 3.38 -8.44 -4.20
N VAL A 260 3.29 -7.66 -5.27
CA VAL A 260 3.80 -8.01 -6.60
C VAL A 260 4.68 -6.86 -7.09
N GLU A 261 5.88 -7.20 -7.52
CA GLU A 261 6.89 -6.28 -8.01
C GLU A 261 7.10 -6.47 -9.51
N VAL A 262 7.45 -5.39 -10.19
CA VAL A 262 7.91 -5.41 -11.57
C VAL A 262 9.25 -4.69 -11.64
N ARG A 263 10.25 -5.34 -12.24
CA ARG A 263 11.57 -4.78 -12.54
C ARG A 263 11.74 -4.67 -14.05
N PHE A 264 12.18 -3.50 -14.50
CA PHE A 264 12.49 -3.19 -15.88
C PHE A 264 14.01 -3.21 -16.08
N PRO A 265 14.52 -3.75 -17.19
CA PRO A 265 15.94 -3.69 -17.53
C PRO A 265 16.35 -2.35 -18.14
N PHE A 266 15.44 -1.39 -18.20
CA PHE A 266 15.58 -0.03 -18.72
C PHE A 266 14.77 0.93 -17.85
N LYS A 267 14.97 2.25 -18.04
CA LYS A 267 14.22 3.28 -17.33
C LYS A 267 12.85 3.49 -17.97
N VAL A 268 11.82 3.70 -17.13
CA VAL A 268 10.44 3.95 -17.54
C VAL A 268 9.83 5.11 -16.76
N HIS A 269 8.82 5.75 -17.34
CA HIS A 269 7.86 6.57 -16.62
C HIS A 269 6.66 5.70 -16.20
N ALA A 270 6.37 5.64 -14.90
CA ALA A 270 5.19 4.99 -14.35
C ALA A 270 4.88 5.52 -12.93
N GLY A 271 3.62 5.41 -12.52
CA GLY A 271 3.13 5.89 -11.22
C GLY A 271 2.95 7.42 -11.12
N PRO A 272 2.71 7.93 -9.91
CA PRO A 272 2.29 9.32 -9.70
C PRO A 272 3.40 10.35 -9.89
N GLY A 273 4.67 9.93 -9.89
CA GLY A 273 5.84 10.80 -10.09
C GLY A 273 6.18 11.05 -11.55
N LYS A 274 7.08 12.01 -11.80
CA LYS A 274 7.65 12.27 -13.14
C LYS A 274 9.02 11.61 -13.36
N GLU A 275 9.56 10.98 -12.33
CA GLU A 275 10.91 10.40 -12.33
C GLU A 275 11.00 9.13 -13.16
N LEU A 276 12.21 8.88 -13.66
CA LEU A 276 12.54 7.65 -14.36
C LEU A 276 12.87 6.55 -13.36
N ILE A 277 12.10 5.46 -13.42
CA ILE A 277 12.23 4.32 -12.52
C ILE A 277 12.51 3.04 -13.32
N ASP A 278 13.05 2.03 -12.67
CA ASP A 278 13.26 0.68 -13.23
C ASP A 278 12.59 -0.40 -12.37
N ARG A 279 11.80 0.02 -11.37
CA ARG A 279 11.10 -0.87 -10.45
C ARG A 279 9.79 -0.25 -10.00
N ILE A 280 8.74 -1.06 -9.91
CA ILE A 280 7.43 -0.62 -9.41
C ILE A 280 6.68 -1.73 -8.67
N PHE A 281 5.91 -1.35 -7.65
CA PHE A 281 4.98 -2.25 -6.96
C PHE A 281 3.59 -2.07 -7.54
N LEU A 282 2.94 -3.20 -7.81
CA LEU A 282 1.59 -3.19 -8.34
C LEU A 282 0.58 -2.96 -7.21
N VAL A 283 -0.50 -2.28 -7.55
CA VAL A 283 -1.66 -2.05 -6.70
C VAL A 283 -2.67 -3.17 -6.95
N PRO A 284 -3.14 -3.87 -5.91
CA PRO A 284 -4.15 -4.90 -6.07
C PRO A 284 -5.57 -4.32 -6.24
N GLU A 285 -6.42 -4.99 -7.00
CA GLU A 285 -7.84 -4.65 -7.14
C GLU A 285 -8.68 -5.11 -5.94
N LYS A 286 -8.26 -6.20 -5.29
CA LYS A 286 -8.88 -6.72 -4.06
C LYS A 286 -7.96 -6.49 -2.87
N PRO A 287 -8.45 -6.60 -1.61
CA PRO A 287 -7.59 -6.51 -0.44
C PRO A 287 -6.36 -7.41 -0.55
N ARG A 288 -5.19 -6.90 -0.12
CA ARG A 288 -3.95 -7.68 -0.04
C ARG A 288 -4.19 -8.95 0.78
N GLY A 289 -3.61 -10.08 0.38
CA GLY A 289 -3.89 -11.37 1.01
C GLY A 289 -5.12 -12.11 0.47
N SER A 290 -5.87 -11.51 -0.48
CA SER A 290 -6.91 -12.25 -1.21
C SER A 290 -6.29 -13.41 -1.99
N TRP A 291 -6.97 -14.57 -1.97
CA TRP A 291 -6.49 -15.79 -2.64
C TRP A 291 -6.35 -15.57 -4.14
N GLN A 292 -7.30 -14.86 -4.74
CA GLN A 292 -7.25 -14.43 -6.13
C GLN A 292 -7.19 -12.91 -6.20
N ASN A 293 -6.26 -12.37 -6.97
CA ASN A 293 -6.13 -10.93 -7.12
C ASN A 293 -5.61 -10.54 -8.51
N THR A 294 -6.01 -9.36 -8.96
CA THR A 294 -5.48 -8.69 -10.15
C THR A 294 -4.65 -7.51 -9.66
N TRP A 295 -3.44 -7.38 -10.19
CA TRP A 295 -2.47 -6.38 -9.81
C TRP A 295 -2.19 -5.49 -11.01
N LYS A 296 -2.30 -4.18 -10.80
CA LYS A 296 -2.18 -3.15 -11.84
C LYS A 296 -1.11 -2.14 -11.45
N LEU A 297 -0.54 -1.47 -12.44
CA LEU A 297 0.34 -0.33 -12.17
C LEU A 297 -0.43 0.77 -11.41
N PRO A 298 0.21 1.49 -10.49
CA PRO A 298 -0.41 2.65 -9.83
C PRO A 298 -0.78 3.71 -10.87
N ALA A 299 -1.80 4.51 -10.56
CA ALA A 299 -2.27 5.57 -11.46
C ALA A 299 -1.14 6.56 -11.78
N CYS A 300 -1.01 6.88 -13.07
CA CYS A 300 0.07 7.71 -13.61
C CYS A 300 -0.35 9.19 -13.68
N SER A 301 -0.72 9.79 -12.54
CA SER A 301 -1.26 11.16 -12.49
C SER A 301 -0.24 12.25 -12.82
N GLY A 302 1.05 12.06 -12.52
CA GLY A 302 2.08 13.08 -12.70
C GLY A 302 2.51 13.26 -14.15
N TYR A 303 2.95 12.17 -14.81
CA TYR A 303 3.49 12.24 -16.16
C TYR A 303 2.40 12.55 -17.22
N PHE A 304 1.17 12.03 -17.07
CA PHE A 304 0.10 12.22 -18.06
C PHE A 304 -0.91 13.32 -17.71
N GLY A 305 -1.02 13.69 -16.43
CA GLY A 305 -2.07 14.62 -15.97
C GLY A 305 -2.00 16.03 -16.56
N GLU A 306 -0.81 16.49 -16.95
CA GLU A 306 -0.63 17.84 -17.54
C GLU A 306 -0.97 17.92 -19.03
N LYS A 307 -0.85 16.81 -19.77
CA LYS A 307 -1.03 16.80 -21.23
C LYS A 307 -2.29 16.08 -21.70
N LEU A 308 -2.74 15.06 -20.97
CA LEU A 308 -3.98 14.34 -21.22
C LEU A 308 -4.58 13.83 -19.90
N PRO A 309 -5.41 14.64 -19.22
CA PRO A 309 -6.06 14.27 -17.97
C PRO A 309 -6.91 12.99 -18.05
N SER A 310 -7.42 12.65 -19.22
CA SER A 310 -8.14 11.40 -19.48
C SER A 310 -7.24 10.17 -19.47
N ALA A 311 -5.93 10.32 -19.72
CA ALA A 311 -4.96 9.25 -19.75
C ALA A 311 -4.29 8.97 -18.39
N ALA A 312 -4.43 9.89 -17.42
CA ALA A 312 -3.82 9.82 -16.09
C ALA A 312 -4.26 8.61 -15.23
N TRP A 313 -5.31 7.91 -15.65
CA TRP A 313 -5.94 6.81 -14.92
C TRP A 313 -5.59 5.42 -15.47
N TYR A 314 -4.86 5.33 -16.58
CA TYR A 314 -4.51 4.03 -17.15
C TYR A 314 -3.28 3.42 -16.45
N PRO A 315 -3.32 2.12 -16.10
CA PRO A 315 -2.20 1.43 -15.48
C PRO A 315 -1.17 1.04 -16.54
N VAL A 316 -0.43 2.02 -17.04
CA VAL A 316 0.58 1.88 -18.10
C VAL A 316 1.94 2.38 -17.64
N PHE A 317 3.00 1.83 -18.23
CA PHE A 317 4.34 2.39 -18.16
C PHE A 317 4.80 2.85 -19.54
N VAL A 318 5.77 3.74 -19.60
CA VAL A 318 6.37 4.24 -20.85
C VAL A 318 7.88 4.09 -20.76
N PRO A 319 8.54 3.29 -21.62
CA PRO A 319 10.01 3.25 -21.69
C PRO A 319 10.57 4.64 -21.97
N ASP A 320 11.68 5.01 -21.33
CA ASP A 320 12.34 6.29 -21.55
C ASP A 320 12.65 6.47 -23.04
N LYS A 321 12.52 7.70 -23.54
CA LYS A 321 12.73 8.00 -24.96
C LYS A 321 14.14 7.66 -25.47
N ASN A 322 15.13 7.58 -24.58
CA ASN A 322 16.51 7.24 -24.91
C ASN A 322 16.80 5.75 -24.69
N THR A 323 15.79 4.93 -24.40
CA THR A 323 15.96 3.47 -24.26
C THR A 323 16.43 2.89 -25.60
N PRO A 324 17.59 2.20 -25.65
CA PRO A 324 18.08 1.64 -26.90
C PRO A 324 17.14 0.58 -27.47
N ASP A 325 17.21 0.42 -28.79
CA ASP A 325 16.58 -0.69 -29.47
C ASP A 325 17.14 -2.02 -28.93
N GLY A 326 16.25 -2.93 -28.55
CA GLY A 326 16.68 -4.20 -27.96
C GLY A 326 15.53 -5.15 -27.65
N ASP A 327 15.91 -6.40 -27.41
CA ASP A 327 15.01 -7.41 -26.86
C ASP A 327 15.31 -7.54 -25.36
N TYR A 328 14.29 -7.31 -24.55
CA TYR A 328 14.39 -7.15 -23.12
C TYR A 328 13.45 -8.12 -22.40
N PHE A 329 13.66 -8.29 -21.09
CA PHE A 329 12.75 -9.02 -20.22
C PHE A 329 12.31 -8.14 -19.05
N VAL A 330 11.01 -7.90 -18.95
CA VAL A 330 10.38 -7.33 -17.75
C VAL A 330 10.22 -8.46 -16.74
N THR A 331 10.74 -8.27 -15.53
CA THR A 331 10.72 -9.29 -14.48
C THR A 331 9.60 -9.00 -13.48
N VAL A 332 8.60 -9.87 -13.41
CA VAL A 332 7.52 -9.81 -12.42
C VAL A 332 7.85 -10.75 -11.27
N ILE A 333 7.81 -10.27 -10.03
CA ILE A 333 8.10 -11.04 -8.83
C ILE A 333 6.88 -11.01 -7.91
N VAL A 334 6.25 -12.16 -7.71
CA VAL A 334 5.25 -12.37 -6.67
C VAL A 334 5.99 -12.79 -5.40
N HIS A 335 5.95 -11.91 -4.39
CA HIS A 335 6.69 -12.11 -3.15
C HIS A 335 6.15 -13.29 -2.33
N PRO A 336 6.97 -13.89 -1.44
CA PRO A 336 6.57 -15.03 -0.62
C PRO A 336 5.26 -14.80 0.15
N HIS A 337 4.33 -15.73 0.03
CA HIS A 337 3.00 -15.72 0.67
C HIS A 337 2.54 -17.17 0.94
N GLY A 338 1.28 -17.32 1.37
CA GLY A 338 0.75 -18.58 1.86
C GLY A 338 0.73 -18.60 3.37
N PHE A 339 0.84 -19.78 3.98
CA PHE A 339 0.72 -19.91 5.43
C PHE A 339 1.84 -19.19 6.17
N THR A 340 1.45 -18.40 7.17
CA THR A 340 2.38 -17.81 8.15
C THR A 340 1.85 -18.10 9.54
N HIS A 341 2.69 -18.68 10.40
CA HIS A 341 2.37 -18.87 11.81
C HIS A 341 2.55 -17.55 12.58
N GLU A 342 1.67 -17.24 13.53
CA GLU A 342 1.89 -16.17 14.51
C GLU A 342 2.88 -16.65 15.56
N GLU A 343 4.01 -15.96 15.76
CA GLU A 343 5.06 -16.35 16.71
C GLU A 343 4.50 -16.74 18.09
N GLY A 344 4.72 -18.00 18.55
CA GLY A 344 4.39 -18.39 19.93
C GLY A 344 3.93 -19.83 20.21
N GLY A 345 3.78 -20.70 19.21
CA GLY A 345 3.39 -22.10 19.41
C GLY A 345 4.39 -23.04 18.75
N GLY A 346 4.99 -23.94 19.52
CA GLY A 346 6.03 -24.86 19.02
C GLY A 346 5.54 -25.80 17.92
N PHE A 347 6.51 -26.27 17.12
CA PHE A 347 6.44 -27.41 16.18
C PHE A 347 5.91 -27.21 14.75
N LEU A 348 6.10 -26.05 14.09
CA LEU A 348 5.82 -25.91 12.64
C LEU A 348 6.83 -25.06 11.86
N ASP A 349 7.93 -25.71 11.44
CA ASP A 349 8.85 -25.26 10.37
C ASP A 349 8.55 -25.95 9.00
N ALA A 350 7.41 -26.64 8.86
CA ALA A 350 7.24 -27.62 7.78
C ALA A 350 6.76 -27.05 6.43
N ALA A 351 6.07 -25.89 6.40
CA ALA A 351 5.52 -25.32 5.18
C ALA A 351 6.33 -24.08 4.74
N GLU A 352 6.93 -24.16 3.55
CA GLU A 352 7.66 -23.04 2.95
C GLU A 352 6.67 -22.07 2.26
N ARG A 353 6.98 -20.78 2.26
CA ARG A 353 6.14 -19.79 1.55
C ARG A 353 6.33 -19.94 0.05
N VAL A 354 5.23 -19.89 -0.69
CA VAL A 354 5.27 -19.91 -2.15
C VAL A 354 5.48 -18.54 -2.75
N CYS A 355 6.17 -18.50 -3.88
CA CYS A 355 6.55 -17.30 -4.61
C CYS A 355 6.82 -17.62 -6.08
N GLN A 356 6.81 -16.61 -6.93
CA GLN A 356 7.07 -16.85 -8.36
C GLN A 356 7.71 -15.64 -9.04
N THR A 357 8.71 -15.90 -9.88
CA THR A 357 9.31 -14.91 -10.77
C THR A 357 8.99 -15.27 -12.21
N ILE A 358 8.50 -14.29 -12.97
CA ILE A 358 8.16 -14.44 -14.39
C ILE A 358 8.93 -13.39 -15.18
N LYS A 359 9.62 -13.82 -16.22
CA LYS A 359 10.25 -12.95 -17.21
C LYS A 359 9.35 -12.84 -18.42
N VAL A 360 8.89 -11.63 -18.70
CA VAL A 360 8.01 -11.32 -19.83
C VAL A 360 8.84 -10.62 -20.91
N PRO A 361 8.92 -11.17 -22.13
CA PRO A 361 9.68 -10.54 -23.20
C PRO A 361 9.02 -9.21 -23.62
N ILE A 362 9.83 -8.21 -23.92
CA ILE A 362 9.42 -6.98 -24.58
C ILE A 362 10.47 -6.55 -25.58
N ARG A 363 10.05 -6.17 -26.77
CA ARG A 363 10.89 -5.69 -27.86
C ARG A 363 10.68 -4.20 -28.03
N ILE A 364 11.75 -3.43 -27.90
CA ILE A 364 11.75 -1.97 -28.11
C ILE A 364 12.52 -1.68 -29.41
N ARG A 365 11.90 -0.92 -30.30
CA ARG A 365 12.51 -0.48 -31.58
C ARG A 365 12.22 0.98 -31.88
N GLY A 366 13.06 1.64 -32.67
CA GLY A 366 12.84 3.01 -33.13
C GLY A 366 13.27 4.06 -32.10
N VAL A 367 14.54 4.46 -32.18
CA VAL A 367 15.06 5.67 -31.55
C VAL A 367 14.49 6.88 -32.28
N MET A 368 13.87 7.82 -31.56
CA MET A 368 13.80 9.19 -32.04
C MET A 368 15.20 9.79 -31.96
N TRP A 369 15.55 10.62 -32.93
CA TRP A 369 16.68 11.56 -32.93
C TRP A 369 18.04 11.10 -33.49
N ASP A 370 18.10 10.59 -34.74
CA ASP A 370 19.26 10.99 -35.59
C ASP A 370 19.12 10.87 -37.13
N ASP A 371 18.15 10.12 -37.69
CA ASP A 371 18.20 9.86 -39.15
C ASP A 371 17.39 10.80 -40.06
N PHE A 372 16.76 11.86 -39.56
CA PHE A 372 16.05 12.82 -40.43
C PHE A 372 16.19 14.27 -39.98
N ALA A 373 17.40 14.81 -40.05
CA ALA A 373 17.58 16.23 -40.37
C ALA A 373 17.68 16.37 -41.90
N PRO A 374 16.58 16.67 -42.63
CA PRO A 374 16.69 17.06 -44.03
C PRO A 374 17.32 18.45 -44.08
N GLY A 375 18.65 18.52 -44.22
CA GLY A 375 19.35 19.79 -44.46
C GLY A 375 20.80 19.87 -43.98
N LYS A 376 21.69 19.07 -44.60
CA LYS A 376 23.06 19.47 -44.98
C LYS A 376 23.65 18.37 -45.86
N GLY A 377 23.49 18.57 -47.16
CA GLY A 377 23.91 17.71 -48.27
C GLY A 377 23.24 18.23 -49.52
#